data_AF-A0A538K3S3-F1
#
_entry.id   AF-A0A538K3S3-F1
#
_cell.length_a   1.000
_cell.length_b   1.000
_cell.length_c   1.000
_cell.angle_alpha   90.00
_cell.angle_beta   90.00
_cell.angle_gamma   90.00
#
_symmetry.space_group_name_H-M   'P 1'
#
loop_
_entity.id
_entity.type
_entity.pdbx_description
1 polymer ?
#
loop_
_entity_poly.entity_id
_entity_poly.type
_entity_poly.pdbx_seq_one_letter_code
_entity_poly.pdbx_strand_id
1 'polypeptide(L)'
;MRPIRMTGWLVPLVTVASALSLGASARAGACIVVNPVLDIGCREGQGAPAVGSTTRSETAGAPSDSSSDAVRLSSTVPRYDPQRVAVTFRTGTSRSEALRAIRLAGGTLEEAIPKLNAYLVGVEPTQRAEVLSSLRSRAAVKSAAQEVVSEALDVTPDDSAWPQQTGLRVAGFPAAWDVTEGSSRVVVAVIDTGVDGQHPDLRGALVPGYDFVNSDTNATDDHGHGTAVAGVIAARAGNHVGGAGICWRCSIMPVKVHDANGSGDDTLIAAGIV
;
A
#
# COMPACT_ATOMS: atom_id res chain seq x y z
N MET A 1 -61.95 31.51 -25.19
CA MET A 1 -61.90 33.00 -25.20
C MET A 1 -60.88 33.45 -24.16
N ARG A 2 -59.89 34.25 -24.59
CA ARG A 2 -58.79 34.90 -23.83
C ARG A 2 -59.33 36.06 -22.93
N PRO A 3 -58.53 36.86 -22.16
CA PRO A 3 -57.05 36.96 -21.99
C PRO A 3 -56.53 37.09 -20.52
N ILE A 4 -55.28 36.70 -20.20
CA ILE A 4 -54.02 37.50 -20.04
C ILE A 4 -54.04 38.63 -18.97
N ARG A 5 -53.16 38.54 -17.95
CA ARG A 5 -52.32 39.66 -17.50
C ARG A 5 -50.89 39.23 -17.17
N MET A 6 -49.96 39.83 -17.90
CA MET A 6 -48.52 39.87 -17.65
C MET A 6 -48.22 40.98 -16.64
N THR A 7 -47.19 40.78 -15.80
CA THR A 7 -46.32 41.87 -15.36
C THR A 7 -44.95 41.30 -15.05
N GLY A 8 -43.99 41.57 -15.92
CA GLY A 8 -42.56 41.41 -15.64
C GLY A 8 -42.00 42.70 -15.07
N TRP A 9 -40.94 42.59 -14.26
CA TRP A 9 -40.03 43.69 -13.96
C TRP A 9 -38.59 43.20 -14.10
N LEU A 10 -37.83 44.01 -14.83
CA LEU A 10 -36.40 43.88 -15.12
C LEU A 10 -35.53 44.35 -13.94
N VAL A 11 -34.31 43.83 -13.97
CA VAL A 11 -33.14 43.95 -13.09
C VAL A 11 -32.60 45.40 -13.00
N PRO A 12 -31.76 45.73 -11.99
CA PRO A 12 -30.38 46.09 -12.36
C PRO A 12 -29.29 45.45 -11.48
N LEU A 13 -28.15 45.22 -12.16
CA LEU A 13 -26.83 44.84 -11.68
C LEU A 13 -26.21 45.94 -10.78
N VAL A 14 -25.49 45.56 -9.70
CA VAL A 14 -24.23 46.19 -9.23
C VAL A 14 -23.35 45.11 -8.54
N THR A 15 -22.04 45.25 -8.71
CA THR A 15 -20.92 44.31 -8.52
C THR A 15 -20.06 44.57 -7.25
N VAL A 16 -19.35 43.52 -6.77
CA VAL A 16 -18.03 43.48 -6.04
C VAL A 16 -18.02 43.96 -4.56
N ALA A 17 -17.35 43.40 -3.53
CA ALA A 17 -16.39 42.33 -3.19
C ALA A 17 -16.72 41.90 -1.72
N SER A 18 -16.32 40.77 -1.12
CA SER A 18 -14.95 40.35 -0.79
C SER A 18 -14.95 38.92 -0.22
N ALA A 19 -13.79 38.28 -0.35
CA ALA A 19 -13.46 36.91 -0.02
C ALA A 19 -13.66 36.50 1.45
N LEU A 20 -14.14 35.27 1.65
CA LEU A 20 -13.70 34.41 2.75
C LEU A 20 -13.03 33.17 2.15
N SER A 21 -11.71 33.07 2.36
CA SER A 21 -10.91 31.89 2.08
C SER A 21 -11.16 30.83 3.15
N LEU A 22 -11.61 29.64 2.74
CA LEU A 22 -11.47 28.42 3.53
C LEU A 22 -10.65 27.43 2.70
N GLY A 23 -9.58 26.94 3.32
CA GLY A 23 -8.46 26.27 2.69
C GLY A 23 -8.84 24.99 1.97
N ALA A 24 -8.23 24.78 0.81
CA ALA A 24 -8.20 23.49 0.13
C ALA A 24 -7.36 22.53 0.97
N SER A 25 -8.04 21.64 1.71
CA SER A 25 -7.44 20.45 2.29
C SER A 25 -7.08 19.47 1.17
N ALA A 26 -5.95 18.79 1.32
CA ALA A 26 -5.41 17.82 0.38
C ALA A 26 -6.48 16.78 0.02
N ARG A 27 -6.82 16.68 -1.28
CA ARG A 27 -7.71 15.63 -1.77
C ARG A 27 -6.97 14.29 -1.69
N ALA A 28 -7.35 13.48 -0.72
CA ALA A 28 -7.15 12.04 -0.79
C ALA A 28 -7.89 11.54 -2.03
N GLY A 29 -7.18 10.85 -2.93
CA GLY A 29 -7.83 10.15 -4.04
C GLY A 29 -8.76 9.08 -3.45
N ALA A 30 -10.06 9.29 -3.57
CA ALA A 30 -11.05 8.30 -3.18
C ALA A 30 -11.12 7.23 -4.28
N CYS A 31 -10.82 5.99 -3.93
CA CYS A 31 -11.13 4.84 -4.76
C CYS A 31 -12.55 4.39 -4.41
N ILE A 32 -13.47 4.52 -5.36
CA ILE A 32 -14.85 4.04 -5.22
C ILE A 32 -14.85 2.57 -5.63
N VAL A 33 -15.12 1.67 -4.69
CA VAL A 33 -15.40 0.27 -4.99
C VAL A 33 -16.91 0.11 -5.02
N VAL A 34 -17.50 0.31 -6.19
CA VAL A 34 -18.87 -0.13 -6.46
C VAL A 34 -18.74 -1.56 -6.97
N ASN A 35 -19.30 -2.54 -6.24
CA ASN A 35 -19.68 -3.90 -6.67
C ASN A 35 -18.87 -4.51 -7.87
N PRO A 36 -18.14 -5.65 -7.71
CA PRO A 36 -17.11 -6.14 -8.65
C PRO A 36 -17.53 -6.57 -10.08
N VAL A 37 -18.56 -5.98 -10.70
CA VAL A 37 -19.11 -6.41 -12.01
C VAL A 37 -19.13 -5.32 -13.10
N LEU A 38 -18.56 -4.12 -12.92
CA LEU A 38 -18.40 -3.19 -14.06
C LEU A 38 -17.09 -2.39 -14.04
N ASP A 39 -16.34 -2.51 -15.15
CA ASP A 39 -15.06 -1.86 -15.42
C ASP A 39 -15.29 -0.49 -16.09
N ILE A 40 -14.91 0.61 -15.43
CA ILE A 40 -14.84 1.95 -16.02
C ILE A 40 -13.49 2.58 -15.61
N GLY A 41 -12.56 2.61 -16.58
CA GLY A 41 -11.20 3.09 -16.38
C GLY A 41 -11.07 4.60 -16.09
N CYS A 42 -10.09 4.95 -15.25
CA CYS A 42 -9.71 6.32 -14.93
C CYS A 42 -8.85 6.95 -16.05
N ARG A 43 -9.10 8.21 -16.41
CA ARG A 43 -8.36 8.96 -17.45
C ARG A 43 -7.58 10.13 -16.83
N GLU A 44 -6.29 10.23 -17.13
CA GLU A 44 -5.36 11.29 -16.65
C GLU A 44 -5.55 12.63 -17.39
N GLY A 45 -5.50 13.73 -16.62
CA GLY A 45 -5.48 15.11 -17.12
C GLY A 45 -4.15 15.80 -16.81
N GLN A 46 -3.48 16.25 -17.88
CA GLN A 46 -2.18 16.93 -17.91
C GLN A 46 -2.26 18.43 -17.54
N GLY A 47 -1.15 18.99 -17.03
CA GLY A 47 -0.74 20.39 -17.31
C GLY A 47 -0.40 21.27 -16.10
N ALA A 48 0.90 21.48 -15.86
CA ALA A 48 1.44 22.63 -15.13
C ALA A 48 1.54 23.88 -16.06
N PRO A 49 1.67 25.12 -15.54
CA PRO A 49 3.03 25.65 -15.32
C PRO A 49 3.23 26.66 -14.15
N ALA A 50 4.42 26.51 -13.55
CA ALA A 50 5.45 27.44 -13.03
C ALA A 50 5.23 28.88 -12.49
N VAL A 51 6.08 29.15 -11.47
CA VAL A 51 6.81 30.38 -11.05
C VAL A 51 6.23 31.23 -9.90
N GLY A 52 7.07 31.45 -8.88
CA GLY A 52 7.00 32.64 -8.02
C GLY A 52 7.58 32.47 -6.61
N SER A 53 8.89 32.61 -6.46
CA SER A 53 9.60 32.65 -5.17
C SER A 53 9.18 33.84 -4.31
N THR A 54 8.91 33.64 -3.01
CA THR A 54 9.36 34.61 -1.99
C THR A 54 9.50 33.93 -0.62
N THR A 55 10.70 34.07 -0.07
CA THR A 55 11.12 33.73 1.28
C THR A 55 10.38 34.58 2.33
N ARG A 56 9.94 33.96 3.43
CA ARG A 56 10.06 34.57 4.77
C ARG A 56 10.11 33.50 5.85
N SER A 57 11.12 33.70 6.69
CA SER A 57 11.50 32.96 7.89
C SER A 57 10.56 33.33 9.03
N GLU A 58 10.00 32.33 9.70
CA GLU A 58 9.57 32.47 11.09
C GLU A 58 9.63 31.11 11.80
N THR A 59 10.56 31.05 12.74
CA THR A 59 10.86 29.97 13.68
C THR A 59 9.77 29.83 14.73
N ALA A 60 9.18 28.64 14.87
CA ALA A 60 8.52 28.19 16.09
C ALA A 60 8.54 26.66 16.23
N GLY A 61 9.10 26.21 17.37
CA GLY A 61 9.09 24.89 18.02
C GLY A 61 8.53 23.66 17.30
N ALA A 62 9.43 22.72 16.98
CA ALA A 62 9.10 21.36 16.58
C ALA A 62 8.58 20.51 17.77
N PRO A 63 7.47 19.77 17.62
CA PRO A 63 7.34 18.46 18.21
C PRO A 63 8.07 17.45 17.31
N SER A 64 8.88 16.59 17.92
CA SER A 64 9.61 15.51 17.27
C SER A 64 8.63 14.44 16.78
N ASP A 65 8.18 14.53 15.54
CA ASP A 65 7.37 13.50 14.90
C ASP A 65 8.30 12.55 14.12
N SER A 66 8.60 11.43 14.76
CA SER A 66 9.32 10.31 14.20
C SER A 66 8.36 9.31 13.58
N SER A 67 8.01 9.48 12.30
CA SER A 67 8.00 8.38 11.32
C SER A 67 7.73 8.96 9.94
N SER A 68 8.79 9.05 9.14
CA SER A 68 8.66 9.20 7.70
C SER A 68 8.14 7.87 7.14
N ASP A 69 6.84 7.60 7.27
CA ASP A 69 6.14 6.56 6.51
C ASP A 69 5.94 7.04 5.07
N ALA A 70 7.05 7.41 4.43
CA ALA A 70 7.12 7.45 2.99
C ALA A 70 6.87 6.01 2.53
N VAL A 71 5.93 5.84 1.59
CA VAL A 71 5.75 4.60 0.83
C VAL A 71 7.15 4.10 0.48
N ARG A 72 7.57 2.97 1.06
CA ARG A 72 8.86 2.38 0.69
C ARG A 72 8.69 1.95 -0.75
N LEU A 73 9.27 2.72 -1.67
CA LEU A 73 9.51 2.21 -3.02
C LEU A 73 10.27 0.90 -2.83
N SER A 74 9.67 -0.21 -3.27
CA SER A 74 10.34 -1.50 -3.28
C SER A 74 11.66 -1.29 -4.00
N SER A 75 12.75 -1.33 -3.24
CA SER A 75 14.08 -1.19 -3.80
C SER A 75 14.32 -2.43 -4.64
N THR A 76 14.27 -2.28 -5.96
CA THR A 76 14.72 -3.31 -6.90
C THR A 76 16.24 -3.55 -6.78
N VAL A 77 16.95 -2.77 -5.96
CA VAL A 77 18.36 -2.99 -5.63
C VAL A 77 18.47 -4.17 -4.66
N PRO A 78 19.11 -5.28 -5.08
CA PRO A 78 19.37 -6.41 -4.19
C PRO A 78 20.19 -5.99 -2.98
N ARG A 79 19.85 -6.51 -1.80
CA ARG A 79 20.69 -6.38 -0.61
C ARG A 79 21.78 -7.44 -0.66
N TYR A 80 22.96 -7.06 -0.22
CA TYR A 80 24.12 -7.95 -0.18
C TYR A 80 24.69 -8.07 1.22
N ASP A 81 25.15 -9.25 1.57
CA ASP A 81 25.88 -9.48 2.81
C ASP A 81 27.29 -8.83 2.67
N PRO A 82 27.67 -7.88 3.55
CA PRO A 82 28.98 -7.23 3.47
C PRO A 82 30.15 -8.16 3.77
N GLN A 83 29.92 -9.27 4.49
CA GLN A 83 30.95 -10.18 4.97
C GLN A 83 31.05 -11.45 4.13
N ARG A 84 30.21 -11.61 3.10
CA ARG A 84 30.14 -12.84 2.31
C ARG A 84 30.14 -12.62 0.81
N VAL A 85 30.74 -13.58 0.12
CA VAL A 85 30.67 -13.71 -1.35
C VAL A 85 30.40 -15.15 -1.73
N ALA A 86 29.68 -15.35 -2.83
CA ALA A 86 29.50 -16.66 -3.45
C ALA A 86 30.47 -16.83 -4.61
N VAL A 87 31.11 -18.00 -4.69
CA VAL A 87 31.95 -18.39 -5.83
C VAL A 87 31.54 -19.75 -6.35
N THR A 88 31.42 -19.87 -7.67
CA THR A 88 31.18 -21.13 -8.38
C THR A 88 32.40 -21.43 -9.25
N PHE A 89 32.95 -22.62 -9.10
CA PHE A 89 34.06 -23.10 -9.91
C PHE A 89 33.56 -23.90 -11.12
N ARG A 90 34.40 -23.98 -12.17
CA ARG A 90 34.08 -24.74 -13.38
C ARG A 90 34.03 -26.23 -13.06
N THR A 91 33.24 -26.96 -13.83
CA THR A 91 33.19 -28.43 -13.78
C THR A 91 34.58 -29.00 -14.04
N GLY A 92 35.06 -29.86 -13.14
CA GLY A 92 36.42 -30.44 -13.19
C GLY A 92 37.42 -29.79 -12.25
N THR A 93 37.14 -28.62 -11.68
CA THR A 93 37.97 -28.03 -10.61
C THR A 93 37.86 -28.88 -9.36
N SER A 94 39.00 -29.36 -8.86
CA SER A 94 39.03 -30.16 -7.64
C SER A 94 38.73 -29.30 -6.39
N ARG A 95 38.21 -29.93 -5.33
CA ARG A 95 37.95 -29.21 -4.06
C ARG A 95 39.22 -28.57 -3.50
N SER A 96 40.37 -29.24 -3.56
CA SER A 96 41.64 -28.69 -3.09
C SER A 96 42.08 -27.46 -3.89
N GLU A 97 41.88 -27.47 -5.20
CA GLU A 97 42.14 -26.33 -6.08
C GLU A 97 41.22 -25.14 -5.77
N ALA A 98 39.92 -25.39 -5.58
CA ALA A 98 38.95 -24.37 -5.19
C ALA A 98 39.31 -23.70 -3.85
N LEU A 99 39.63 -24.51 -2.82
CA LEU A 99 40.02 -24.00 -1.50
C LEU A 99 41.34 -23.22 -1.54
N ARG A 100 42.30 -23.65 -2.37
CA ARG A 100 43.54 -22.90 -2.60
C ARG A 100 43.25 -21.55 -3.26
N ALA A 101 42.37 -21.52 -4.26
CA ALA A 101 41.96 -20.29 -4.93
C ALA A 101 41.28 -19.30 -3.99
N ILE A 102 40.35 -19.78 -3.14
CA ILE A 102 39.66 -18.99 -2.11
C ILE A 102 40.68 -18.37 -1.13
N ARG A 103 41.57 -19.18 -0.58
CA ARG A 103 42.59 -18.71 0.38
C ARG A 103 43.54 -17.68 -0.23
N LEU A 104 44.01 -17.93 -1.46
CA LEU A 104 44.90 -17.01 -2.17
C LEU A 104 44.23 -15.69 -2.56
N ALA A 105 42.90 -15.67 -2.63
CA ALA A 105 42.13 -14.45 -2.86
C ALA A 105 41.86 -13.67 -1.57
N GLY A 106 42.27 -14.16 -0.40
CA GLY A 106 42.00 -13.54 0.91
C GLY A 106 40.65 -13.94 1.54
N GLY A 107 39.95 -14.93 0.96
CA GLY A 107 38.69 -15.43 1.51
C GLY A 107 38.87 -16.64 2.42
N THR A 108 37.90 -16.85 3.31
CA THR A 108 37.78 -18.05 4.16
C THR A 108 36.60 -18.90 3.70
N LEU A 109 36.75 -20.22 3.74
CA LEU A 109 35.60 -21.10 3.45
C LEU A 109 34.63 -21.06 4.64
N GLU A 110 33.38 -20.68 4.39
CA GLU A 110 32.29 -20.83 5.37
C GLU A 110 31.44 -22.05 5.04
N GLU A 111 31.00 -22.18 3.79
CA GLU A 111 30.13 -23.28 3.36
C GLU A 111 30.50 -23.79 1.96
N ALA A 112 30.24 -25.07 1.70
CA ALA A 112 30.41 -25.68 0.38
C ALA A 112 29.12 -26.36 -0.05
N ILE A 113 28.77 -26.19 -1.33
CA ILE A 113 27.66 -26.87 -2.00
C ILE A 113 28.27 -27.75 -3.12
N PRO A 114 28.73 -28.97 -2.79
CA PRO A 114 29.54 -29.77 -3.70
C PRO A 114 28.85 -30.10 -5.02
N LYS A 115 27.53 -30.32 -4.99
CA LYS A 115 26.72 -30.61 -6.19
C LYS A 115 26.77 -29.50 -7.24
N LEU A 116 27.05 -28.26 -6.83
CA LEU A 116 27.11 -27.10 -7.72
C LEU A 116 28.54 -26.60 -7.96
N ASN A 117 29.56 -27.22 -7.33
CA ASN A 117 30.91 -26.65 -7.21
C ASN A 117 30.89 -25.19 -6.74
N ALA A 118 29.96 -24.88 -5.82
CA ALA A 118 29.78 -23.55 -5.26
C ALA A 118 30.23 -23.49 -3.79
N TYR A 119 30.69 -22.32 -3.38
CA TYR A 119 31.23 -22.08 -2.04
C TYR A 119 30.78 -20.70 -1.56
N LEU A 120 30.33 -20.65 -0.30
CA LEU A 120 30.14 -19.42 0.45
C LEU A 120 31.47 -19.08 1.12
N VAL A 121 31.94 -17.86 0.87
CA VAL A 121 33.27 -17.40 1.27
C VAL A 121 33.13 -16.18 2.17
N GLY A 122 33.65 -16.29 3.38
CA GLY A 122 33.80 -15.19 4.31
C GLY A 122 34.90 -14.24 3.86
N VAL A 123 34.64 -12.94 3.97
CA VAL A 123 35.56 -11.86 3.57
C VAL A 123 35.46 -10.69 4.55
N GLU A 124 36.57 -9.97 4.73
CA GLU A 124 36.52 -8.67 5.39
C GLU A 124 35.74 -7.67 4.51
N PRO A 125 34.77 -6.90 5.05
CA PRO A 125 33.93 -6.00 4.25
C PRO A 125 34.72 -5.01 3.39
N THR A 126 35.85 -4.52 3.90
CA THR A 126 36.73 -3.58 3.20
C THR A 126 37.52 -4.23 2.06
N GLN A 127 37.73 -5.55 2.10
CA GLN A 127 38.50 -6.30 1.11
C GLN A 127 37.62 -7.00 0.06
N ARG A 128 36.30 -7.08 0.28
CA ARG A 128 35.34 -7.81 -0.56
C ARG A 128 35.50 -7.55 -2.07
N ALA A 129 35.70 -6.30 -2.49
CA ALA A 129 35.87 -5.94 -3.89
C ALA A 129 37.16 -6.54 -4.51
N GLU A 130 38.25 -6.53 -3.74
CA GLU A 130 39.53 -7.11 -4.14
C GLU A 130 39.45 -8.65 -4.20
N VAL A 131 38.82 -9.28 -3.19
CA VAL A 131 38.59 -10.73 -3.18
C VAL A 131 37.79 -11.16 -4.42
N LEU A 132 36.70 -10.45 -4.74
CA LEU A 132 35.89 -10.72 -5.93
C LEU A 132 36.69 -10.57 -7.22
N SER A 133 37.49 -9.51 -7.33
CA SER A 133 38.37 -9.28 -8.49
C SER A 133 39.40 -10.42 -8.65
N SER A 134 40.04 -10.81 -7.55
CA SER A 134 41.03 -11.91 -7.51
C SER A 134 40.41 -13.27 -7.84
N LEU A 135 39.18 -13.54 -7.42
CA LEU A 135 38.47 -14.78 -7.79
C LEU A 135 38.05 -14.76 -9.26
N ARG A 136 37.50 -13.65 -9.75
CA ARG A 136 37.03 -13.52 -11.15
C ARG A 136 38.13 -13.66 -12.19
N SER A 137 39.37 -13.30 -11.86
CA SER A 137 40.52 -13.41 -12.77
C SER A 137 41.06 -14.83 -12.93
N ARG A 138 40.60 -15.80 -12.12
CA ARG A 138 41.08 -17.19 -12.17
C ARG A 138 40.36 -18.01 -13.22
N ALA A 139 41.11 -18.72 -14.05
CA ALA A 139 40.55 -19.59 -15.09
C ALA A 139 39.59 -20.67 -14.54
N ALA A 140 39.87 -21.19 -13.35
CA ALA A 140 39.06 -22.21 -12.67
C ALA A 140 37.70 -21.67 -12.16
N VAL A 141 37.53 -20.36 -12.03
CA VAL A 141 36.29 -19.75 -11.53
C VAL A 141 35.31 -19.56 -12.69
N LYS A 142 34.09 -20.05 -12.51
CA LYS A 142 32.96 -19.84 -13.43
C LYS A 142 32.29 -18.50 -13.14
N SER A 143 32.07 -18.19 -11.87
CA SER A 143 31.46 -16.93 -11.41
C SER A 143 31.86 -16.65 -9.97
N ALA A 144 32.02 -15.37 -9.63
CA ALA A 144 32.11 -14.91 -8.24
C ALA A 144 31.30 -13.63 -8.09
N ALA A 145 30.45 -13.55 -7.08
CA ALA A 145 29.52 -12.45 -6.87
C ALA A 145 29.34 -12.17 -5.37
N GLN A 146 28.81 -10.98 -5.07
CA GLN A 146 28.37 -10.66 -3.72
C GLN A 146 27.25 -11.62 -3.30
N GLU A 147 27.25 -12.04 -2.04
CA GLU A 147 26.17 -12.86 -1.52
C GLU A 147 24.90 -12.02 -1.41
N VAL A 148 23.81 -12.47 -2.05
CA VAL A 148 22.53 -11.79 -2.01
C VAL A 148 21.81 -12.21 -0.74
N VAL A 149 21.39 -11.23 0.07
CA VAL A 149 20.50 -11.50 1.20
C VAL A 149 19.08 -11.55 0.67
N SER A 150 18.50 -12.74 0.66
CA SER A 150 17.08 -12.95 0.43
C SER A 150 16.38 -13.13 1.78
N GLU A 151 15.39 -12.30 2.07
CA GLU A 151 14.50 -12.48 3.23
C GLU A 151 13.22 -13.19 2.75
N ALA A 152 12.68 -14.08 3.57
CA ALA A 152 11.34 -14.62 3.35
C ALA A 152 10.35 -13.47 3.63
N LEU A 153 9.92 -12.83 2.55
CA LEU A 153 8.89 -11.81 2.55
C LEU A 153 7.58 -12.56 2.24
N ASP A 154 6.81 -12.83 3.30
CA ASP A 154 5.42 -13.23 3.25
C ASP A 154 4.80 -12.72 4.56
N VAL A 155 4.40 -11.45 4.61
CA VAL A 155 3.59 -10.96 5.74
C VAL A 155 2.38 -11.89 5.88
N THR A 156 2.37 -12.64 6.97
CA THR A 156 1.34 -13.63 7.27
C THR A 156 0.59 -13.16 8.50
N PRO A 157 -0.66 -12.71 8.35
CA PRO A 157 -1.54 -12.38 9.47
C PRO A 157 -1.62 -13.52 10.49
N ASP A 158 -1.69 -13.18 11.77
CA ASP A 158 -1.84 -14.14 12.88
C ASP A 158 -3.28 -14.21 13.42
N ASP A 159 -4.23 -13.73 12.61
CA ASP A 159 -5.65 -13.66 12.93
C ASP A 159 -6.33 -15.02 12.88
N SER A 160 -7.30 -15.24 13.77
CA SER A 160 -7.89 -16.56 14.05
C SER A 160 -8.62 -17.21 12.86
N ALA A 161 -9.14 -16.41 11.93
CA ALA A 161 -9.81 -16.87 10.71
C ALA A 161 -8.93 -16.77 9.45
N TRP A 162 -7.69 -16.27 9.56
CA TRP A 162 -6.74 -16.19 8.44
C TRP A 162 -6.49 -17.56 7.76
N PRO A 163 -6.33 -18.69 8.49
CA PRO A 163 -6.14 -20.00 7.86
C PRO A 163 -7.26 -20.41 6.89
N GLN A 164 -8.48 -19.92 7.13
CA GLN A 164 -9.68 -20.19 6.34
C GLN A 164 -9.83 -19.22 5.15
N GLN A 165 -9.17 -18.07 5.18
CA GLN A 165 -9.27 -17.01 4.18
C GLN A 165 -8.43 -17.31 2.93
N THR A 166 -8.91 -18.25 2.11
CA THR A 166 -8.17 -18.74 0.94
C THR A 166 -8.04 -17.71 -0.19
N GLY A 167 -9.04 -16.83 -0.36
CA GLY A 167 -9.09 -15.88 -1.48
C GLY A 167 -7.87 -14.95 -1.55
N LEU A 168 -7.53 -14.29 -0.44
CA LEU A 168 -6.39 -13.36 -0.41
C LEU A 168 -5.05 -14.09 -0.55
N ARG A 169 -4.94 -15.29 0.01
CA ARG A 169 -3.75 -16.12 -0.12
C ARG A 169 -3.49 -16.52 -1.57
N VAL A 170 -4.52 -16.97 -2.29
CA VAL A 170 -4.41 -17.36 -3.70
C VAL A 170 -4.20 -16.15 -4.61
N ALA A 171 -4.77 -15.00 -4.26
CA ALA A 171 -4.55 -13.75 -4.98
C ALA A 171 -3.14 -13.15 -4.76
N GLY A 172 -2.31 -13.74 -3.90
CA GLY A 172 -0.93 -13.30 -3.67
C GLY A 172 -0.78 -12.09 -2.76
N PHE A 173 -1.76 -11.83 -1.89
CA PHE A 173 -1.70 -10.69 -0.96
C PHE A 173 -0.55 -10.74 0.06
N PRO A 174 -0.11 -11.89 0.60
CA PRO A 174 1.08 -11.94 1.47
C PRO A 174 2.29 -11.21 0.87
N ALA A 175 2.61 -11.52 -0.39
CA ALA A 175 3.66 -10.85 -1.16
C ALA A 175 3.39 -9.36 -1.41
N ALA A 176 2.13 -8.96 -1.57
CA ALA A 176 1.75 -7.56 -1.75
C ALA A 176 1.93 -6.76 -0.45
N TRP A 177 1.63 -7.36 0.69
CA TRP A 177 1.77 -6.74 2.01
C TRP A 177 3.23 -6.53 2.41
N ASP A 178 4.16 -7.31 1.88
CA ASP A 178 5.59 -7.02 2.01
C ASP A 178 6.00 -5.69 1.35
N VAL A 179 5.21 -5.21 0.38
CA VAL A 179 5.41 -3.90 -0.26
C VAL A 179 4.64 -2.82 0.50
N THR A 180 3.35 -3.04 0.73
CA THR A 180 2.49 -2.13 1.48
C THR A 180 1.24 -2.83 2.01
N GLU A 181 0.90 -2.48 3.24
CA GLU A 181 -0.32 -2.88 3.93
C GLU A 181 -1.46 -1.87 3.76
N GLY A 182 -1.18 -0.80 3.02
CA GLY A 182 -2.03 0.37 2.90
C GLY A 182 -1.63 1.53 3.80
N SER A 183 -2.50 2.55 3.83
CA SER A 183 -2.33 3.73 4.65
C SER A 183 -3.69 4.29 5.03
N SER A 184 -3.82 4.80 6.25
CA SER A 184 -5.04 5.47 6.72
C SER A 184 -5.36 6.76 5.95
N ARG A 185 -4.41 7.25 5.14
CA ARG A 185 -4.63 8.34 4.19
C ARG A 185 -5.46 7.92 2.97
N VAL A 186 -5.53 6.62 2.68
CA VAL A 186 -6.39 6.08 1.64
C VAL A 186 -7.75 5.77 2.26
N VAL A 187 -8.75 6.54 1.84
CA VAL A 187 -10.13 6.36 2.27
C VAL A 187 -10.90 5.65 1.17
N VAL A 188 -11.51 4.51 1.51
CA VAL A 188 -12.37 3.73 0.62
C VAL A 188 -13.81 3.91 1.07
N ALA A 189 -14.65 4.47 0.20
CA ALA A 189 -16.08 4.58 0.45
C ALA A 189 -16.77 3.23 0.21
N VAL A 190 -17.52 2.76 1.20
CA VAL A 190 -18.34 1.55 1.11
C VAL A 190 -19.79 1.97 0.99
N ILE A 191 -20.30 1.97 -0.25
CA ILE A 191 -21.66 2.36 -0.61
C ILE A 191 -22.55 1.12 -0.50
N ASP A 192 -23.13 0.88 0.68
CA ASP A 192 -23.77 -0.41 1.02
C ASP A 192 -24.85 -0.24 2.12
N THR A 193 -25.08 -1.26 2.97
CA THR A 193 -26.05 -1.25 4.09
C THR A 193 -25.55 -0.50 5.33
N GLY A 194 -24.38 0.14 5.27
CA GLY A 194 -23.68 0.71 6.42
C GLY A 194 -22.50 -0.16 6.87
N VAL A 195 -21.79 0.25 7.91
CA VAL A 195 -20.68 -0.54 8.47
C VAL A 195 -20.72 -0.50 10.01
N ASP A 196 -20.64 -1.67 10.64
CA ASP A 196 -20.46 -1.77 12.09
C ASP A 196 -19.01 -1.43 12.49
N GLY A 197 -18.79 -0.19 12.94
CA GLY A 197 -17.51 0.25 13.47
C GLY A 197 -17.14 -0.32 14.84
N GLN A 198 -18.07 -0.98 15.54
CA GLN A 198 -17.81 -1.66 16.82
C GLN A 198 -17.30 -3.08 16.62
N HIS A 199 -17.43 -3.64 15.41
CA HIS A 199 -16.89 -4.94 15.05
C HIS A 199 -15.40 -4.99 15.41
N PRO A 200 -14.94 -5.97 16.21
CA PRO A 200 -13.57 -5.99 16.73
C PRO A 200 -12.50 -5.85 15.65
N ASP A 201 -12.74 -6.47 14.50
CA ASP A 201 -11.82 -6.50 13.37
C ASP A 201 -11.82 -5.21 12.50
N LEU A 202 -12.77 -4.30 12.74
CA LEU A 202 -12.87 -3.00 12.04
C LEU A 202 -12.60 -1.80 12.97
N ARG A 203 -12.17 -2.06 14.21
CA ARG A 203 -11.92 -0.98 15.19
C ARG A 203 -10.85 -0.02 14.68
N GLY A 204 -11.20 1.26 14.67
CA GLY A 204 -10.34 2.34 14.18
C GLY A 204 -10.11 2.32 12.66
N ALA A 205 -10.86 1.51 11.89
CA ALA A 205 -10.86 1.57 10.43
C ALA A 205 -11.77 2.66 9.88
N LEU A 206 -12.82 3.02 10.61
CA LEU A 206 -13.83 3.94 10.07
C LEU A 206 -13.43 5.41 10.23
N VAL A 207 -13.75 6.18 9.19
CA VAL A 207 -13.89 7.64 9.24
C VAL A 207 -15.39 8.00 9.23
N PRO A 208 -15.77 9.26 9.53
CA PRO A 208 -17.17 9.66 9.46
C PRO A 208 -17.79 9.36 8.09
N GLY A 209 -19.04 8.91 8.11
CA GLY A 209 -19.83 8.57 6.93
C GLY A 209 -21.23 9.18 6.99
N TYR A 210 -22.12 8.73 6.10
CA TYR A 210 -23.49 9.25 6.02
C TYR A 210 -24.50 8.17 5.68
N ASP A 211 -25.68 8.28 6.27
CA ASP A 211 -26.84 7.43 6.01
C ASP A 211 -27.87 8.17 5.17
N PHE A 212 -27.97 7.80 3.90
CA PHE A 212 -28.93 8.35 2.97
C PHE A 212 -30.33 7.74 3.12
N VAL A 213 -30.45 6.56 3.74
CA VAL A 213 -31.73 5.90 4.01
C VAL A 213 -32.48 6.66 5.11
N ASN A 214 -31.77 7.04 6.18
CA ASN A 214 -32.36 7.75 7.32
C ASN A 214 -32.06 9.26 7.35
N SER A 215 -31.25 9.75 6.41
CA SER A 215 -30.85 11.17 6.30
C SER A 215 -30.13 11.71 7.53
N ASP A 216 -29.19 10.94 8.07
CA ASP A 216 -28.39 11.33 9.23
C ASP A 216 -26.92 10.87 9.09
N THR A 217 -26.10 11.16 10.11
CA THR A 217 -24.68 10.80 10.12
C THR A 217 -24.41 9.40 10.69
N ASN A 218 -25.44 8.62 11.02
CA ASN A 218 -25.34 7.31 11.63
C ASN A 218 -25.40 6.20 10.56
N ALA A 219 -24.31 6.01 9.84
CA ALA A 219 -24.17 4.95 8.83
C ALA A 219 -23.84 3.55 9.42
N THR A 220 -24.36 3.25 10.61
CA THR A 220 -24.17 1.93 11.24
C THR A 220 -24.93 0.87 10.45
N ASP A 221 -24.34 -0.31 10.31
CA ASP A 221 -24.97 -1.42 9.59
C ASP A 221 -26.07 -2.09 10.43
N ASP A 222 -27.23 -2.27 9.83
CA ASP A 222 -28.40 -2.96 10.40
C ASP A 222 -28.80 -4.21 9.58
N HIS A 223 -28.01 -4.57 8.57
CA HIS A 223 -28.18 -5.77 7.75
C HIS A 223 -26.99 -6.74 7.84
N GLY A 224 -25.76 -6.22 7.76
CA GLY A 224 -24.50 -6.97 7.87
C GLY A 224 -23.71 -7.12 6.57
N HIS A 225 -24.27 -6.72 5.41
CA HIS A 225 -23.60 -6.91 4.12
C HIS A 225 -22.45 -5.91 3.96
N GLY A 226 -22.70 -4.62 4.22
CA GLY A 226 -21.68 -3.59 4.16
C GLY A 226 -20.54 -3.81 5.16
N THR A 227 -20.83 -4.35 6.35
CA THR A 227 -19.78 -4.76 7.31
C THR A 227 -18.91 -5.88 6.76
N ALA A 228 -19.49 -6.89 6.08
CA ALA A 228 -18.73 -7.96 5.45
C ALA A 228 -17.84 -7.43 4.31
N VAL A 229 -18.37 -6.53 3.47
CA VAL A 229 -17.60 -5.85 2.41
C VAL A 229 -16.45 -5.04 3.00
N ALA A 230 -16.71 -4.25 4.04
CA ALA A 230 -15.69 -3.48 4.75
C ALA A 230 -14.60 -4.38 5.36
N GLY A 231 -14.98 -5.56 5.88
CA GLY A 231 -14.04 -6.56 6.37
C GLY A 231 -13.07 -7.05 5.30
N VAL A 232 -13.56 -7.39 4.10
CA VAL A 232 -12.70 -7.80 2.99
C VAL A 232 -11.71 -6.69 2.61
N ILE A 233 -12.12 -5.42 2.70
CA ILE A 233 -11.27 -4.28 2.33
C ILE A 233 -10.25 -3.97 3.43
N ALA A 234 -10.68 -3.86 4.70
CA ALA A 234 -9.88 -3.22 5.75
C ALA A 234 -10.00 -3.87 7.14
N ALA A 235 -10.40 -5.15 7.25
CA ALA A 235 -10.20 -5.91 8.48
C ALA A 235 -8.75 -5.79 8.96
N ARG A 236 -8.55 -5.50 10.24
CA ARG A 236 -7.25 -5.15 10.83
C ARG A 236 -6.44 -6.42 11.09
N ALA A 237 -5.50 -6.75 10.21
CA ALA A 237 -4.62 -7.89 10.45
C ALA A 237 -3.68 -7.69 11.65
N GLY A 238 -3.23 -8.82 12.22
CA GLY A 238 -2.30 -8.85 13.34
C GLY A 238 -2.95 -8.53 14.68
N ASN A 239 -4.28 -8.59 14.77
CA ASN A 239 -5.05 -8.30 15.98
C ASN A 239 -5.55 -9.59 16.69
N HIS A 240 -5.24 -10.76 16.11
CA HIS A 240 -5.63 -12.11 16.55
C HIS A 240 -7.12 -12.43 16.44
N VAL A 241 -7.92 -11.57 15.81
CA VAL A 241 -9.38 -11.66 15.71
C VAL A 241 -9.78 -11.67 14.25
N GLY A 242 -10.70 -12.56 13.86
CA GLY A 242 -11.23 -12.52 12.50
C GLY A 242 -10.15 -12.76 11.45
N GLY A 243 -10.15 -11.96 10.39
CA GLY A 243 -9.31 -12.16 9.22
C GLY A 243 -8.44 -10.96 8.90
N ALA A 244 -8.03 -10.87 7.63
CA ALA A 244 -7.19 -9.79 7.15
C ALA A 244 -7.85 -9.09 5.96
N GLY A 245 -7.87 -7.76 5.97
CA GLY A 245 -8.33 -6.95 4.85
C GLY A 245 -7.27 -6.83 3.76
N ILE A 246 -7.71 -6.64 2.52
CA ILE A 246 -6.86 -6.31 1.36
C ILE A 246 -5.89 -5.15 1.66
N CYS A 247 -6.45 -4.10 2.27
CA CYS A 247 -5.76 -2.90 2.70
C CYS A 247 -6.03 -2.69 4.20
N TRP A 248 -5.49 -3.58 5.03
CA TRP A 248 -5.78 -3.58 6.47
C TRP A 248 -5.27 -2.34 7.23
N ARG A 249 -4.52 -1.42 6.58
CA ARG A 249 -4.21 -0.08 7.12
C ARG A 249 -5.03 1.06 6.49
N CYS A 250 -5.89 0.80 5.50
CA CYS A 250 -6.80 1.80 4.93
C CYS A 250 -7.86 2.28 5.93
N SER A 251 -8.53 3.36 5.57
CA SER A 251 -9.73 3.85 6.23
C SER A 251 -10.99 3.57 5.41
N ILE A 252 -12.10 3.26 6.09
CA ILE A 252 -13.42 3.00 5.50
C ILE A 252 -14.35 4.18 5.78
N MET A 253 -14.95 4.72 4.73
CA MET A 253 -16.05 5.68 4.85
C MET A 253 -17.37 4.94 4.59
N PRO A 254 -18.22 4.73 5.61
CA PRO A 254 -19.51 4.09 5.41
C PRO A 254 -20.48 5.05 4.71
N VAL A 255 -21.08 4.61 3.62
CA VAL A 255 -22.10 5.34 2.87
C VAL A 255 -23.32 4.44 2.77
N LYS A 256 -24.26 4.61 3.70
CA LYS A 256 -25.44 3.74 3.79
C LYS A 256 -26.50 4.20 2.78
N VAL A 257 -26.77 3.36 1.79
CA VAL A 257 -27.77 3.59 0.72
C VAL A 257 -28.78 2.45 0.60
N HIS A 258 -28.54 1.35 1.31
CA HIS A 258 -29.45 0.22 1.43
C HIS A 258 -29.98 0.10 2.88
N ASP A 259 -31.25 -0.25 3.02
CA ASP A 259 -31.95 -0.42 4.29
C ASP A 259 -31.60 -1.75 5.00
N ALA A 260 -32.29 -2.03 6.12
CA ALA A 260 -32.10 -3.24 6.92
C ALA A 260 -32.46 -4.55 6.19
N ASN A 261 -33.11 -4.49 5.02
CA ASN A 261 -33.38 -5.64 4.16
C ASN A 261 -32.41 -5.72 2.97
N GLY A 262 -31.38 -4.88 2.95
CA GLY A 262 -30.43 -4.80 1.84
C GLY A 262 -31.01 -4.15 0.59
N SER A 263 -32.10 -3.39 0.71
CA SER A 263 -32.81 -2.77 -0.41
C SER A 263 -32.59 -1.27 -0.46
N GLY A 264 -32.47 -0.70 -1.65
CA GLY A 264 -32.24 0.73 -1.86
C GLY A 264 -32.58 1.11 -3.30
N ASP A 265 -33.00 2.35 -3.50
CA ASP A 265 -33.32 2.88 -4.82
C ASP A 265 -32.09 3.53 -5.46
N ASP A 266 -32.01 3.52 -6.79
CA ASP A 266 -30.93 4.15 -7.56
C ASP A 266 -30.67 5.61 -7.17
N THR A 267 -31.70 6.32 -6.69
CA THR A 267 -31.58 7.71 -6.23
C THR A 267 -30.70 7.82 -4.98
N LEU A 268 -30.80 6.88 -4.04
CA LEU A 268 -29.98 6.86 -2.83
C LEU A 268 -28.54 6.47 -3.16
N ILE A 269 -28.35 5.51 -4.07
CA ILE A 269 -27.03 5.12 -4.56
C ILE A 269 -26.34 6.32 -5.22
N ALA A 270 -27.05 7.02 -6.12
CA ALA A 270 -26.53 8.21 -6.78
C ALA A 270 -26.18 9.32 -5.76
N ALA A 271 -27.02 9.54 -4.74
CA ALA A 271 -26.75 10.50 -3.67
C ALA A 271 -25.50 10.14 -2.86
N GLY A 272 -25.24 8.85 -2.64
CA GLY A 272 -24.02 8.38 -1.95
C GLY A 272 -22.72 8.58 -2.73
N ILE A 273 -22.78 8.87 -4.03
CA ILE A 273 -21.61 9.07 -4.89
C ILE A 273 -21.18 10.55 -4.96
N VAL A 274 -22.11 11.50 -4.79
CA VAL A 274 -21.91 12.93 -5.14
C VAL A 274 -21.76 13.86 -3.95
#